data_AF-A0A2I4AKE4-F1
#
_entry.id   AF-A0A2I4AKE4-F1
#
_cell.length_a   1.000
_cell.length_b   1.000
_cell.length_c   1.000
_cell.angle_alpha   90.00
_cell.angle_beta   90.00
_cell.angle_gamma   90.00
#
_symmetry.space_group_name_H-M   'P 1'
#
loop_
_entity.id
_entity.type
_entity.pdbx_description
1 polymer ?
#
loop_
_entity_poly.entity_id
_entity_poly.type
_entity_poly.pdbx_seq_one_letter_code
_entity_poly.pdbx_strand_id
1 'polypeptide(L)'
;MSISPTSNQINVCRSNIFKCSLKAFQRHRFTPEAKLDVVFVDEDLNGEGAVDEGGPTREFLRLLMKAIHDCCVFEGHEKARQLALSTEALGKKLYYFVAKMITVCVVHGGVGPHFFSERLFQQICGLPTATVTVEDLHDHKLREQLMRIQEAETTKEANFAIEETADILNVMGCLRHVSKLEEKDSLVHSAVEFIVNGRMRNAHDQFVEGFKTLGLLKELQKNPTVFHDMLVCEEKALTARDLSGLFTVAYSAQGSNRRALENQLVCFWRDWLINIEGLLFEF
;
A
#
# COMPACT_ATOMS: atom_id res chain seq x y z
N MET A 1 13.94 9.02 33.78
CA MET A 1 13.91 9.70 32.47
C MET A 1 14.80 8.91 31.52
N SER A 2 14.22 8.28 30.49
CA SER A 2 15.01 7.66 29.43
C SER A 2 15.56 8.78 28.56
N ILE A 3 16.89 8.88 28.43
CA ILE A 3 17.52 9.84 27.53
C ILE A 3 17.32 9.31 26.11
N SER A 4 16.41 9.94 25.35
CA SER A 4 16.24 9.63 23.93
C SER A 4 17.53 9.98 23.19
N PRO A 5 18.01 9.12 22.28
CA PRO A 5 19.19 9.42 21.49
C PRO A 5 18.94 10.65 20.59
N THR A 6 19.97 11.44 20.34
CA THR A 6 19.92 12.63 19.47
C THR A 6 19.67 12.28 18.01
N SER A 7 20.01 11.06 17.58
CA SER A 7 19.73 10.51 16.26
C SER A 7 19.53 8.99 16.31
N ASN A 8 18.77 8.46 15.36
CA ASN A 8 18.68 7.05 15.05
C ASN A 8 19.75 6.72 14.00
N GLN A 9 20.87 6.13 14.44
CA GLN A 9 21.86 5.62 13.51
C GLN A 9 21.36 4.33 12.83
N ILE A 10 21.27 4.31 11.51
CA ILE A 10 20.74 3.21 10.72
C ILE A 10 21.78 2.80 9.69
N ASN A 11 22.40 1.64 9.91
CA ASN A 11 23.32 1.02 8.96
C ASN A 11 22.53 0.07 8.06
N VAL A 12 22.57 0.30 6.75
CA VAL A 12 21.75 -0.42 5.76
C VAL A 12 22.58 -0.87 4.57
N CYS A 13 22.37 -2.10 4.14
CA CYS A 13 22.88 -2.59 2.87
C CYS A 13 21.77 -2.47 1.82
N ARG A 14 22.08 -1.97 0.62
CA ARG A 14 21.08 -1.80 -0.45
C ARG A 14 20.44 -3.13 -0.86
N SER A 15 21.21 -4.22 -0.85
CA SER A 15 20.70 -5.57 -1.20
C SER A 15 19.75 -6.14 -0.15
N ASN A 16 19.69 -5.58 1.06
CA ASN A 16 18.89 -6.12 2.17
C ASN A 16 18.20 -5.03 2.99
N ILE A 17 17.73 -3.98 2.32
CA ILE A 17 17.28 -2.77 2.98
C ILE A 17 16.12 -3.00 3.95
N PHE A 18 15.16 -3.85 3.60
CA PHE A 18 14.01 -4.15 4.46
C PHE A 18 14.44 -4.80 5.78
N LYS A 19 15.28 -5.84 5.72
CA LYS A 19 15.73 -6.57 6.91
C LYS A 19 16.61 -5.71 7.81
N CYS A 20 17.52 -4.92 7.23
CA CYS A 20 18.34 -3.98 7.99
C CYS A 20 17.47 -2.92 8.69
N SER A 21 16.50 -2.37 7.98
CA SER A 21 15.55 -1.38 8.52
C SER A 21 14.71 -1.97 9.63
N LEU A 22 14.11 -3.14 9.42
CA LEU A 22 13.30 -3.83 10.43
C LEU A 22 14.08 -4.02 11.73
N LYS A 23 15.34 -4.49 11.64
CA LYS A 23 16.22 -4.61 12.80
C LYS A 23 16.48 -3.27 13.48
N ALA A 24 16.67 -2.19 12.73
CA ALA A 24 16.88 -0.85 13.27
C ALA A 24 15.64 -0.34 14.03
N PHE A 25 14.46 -0.47 13.44
CA PHE A 25 13.18 -0.04 14.03
C PHE A 25 12.74 -0.88 15.24
N GLN A 26 13.25 -2.11 15.36
CA GLN A 26 13.07 -3.00 16.50
C GLN A 26 13.99 -2.69 17.69
N ARG A 27 15.03 -1.85 17.52
CA ARG A 27 15.93 -1.51 18.62
C ARG A 27 15.16 -0.78 19.72
N HIS A 28 15.42 -1.15 20.97
CA HIS A 28 14.80 -0.50 22.13
C HIS A 28 15.07 1.01 22.20
N ARG A 29 16.22 1.46 21.70
CA ARG A 29 16.61 2.87 21.65
C ARG A 29 16.07 3.64 20.43
N PHE A 30 15.44 2.97 19.47
CA PHE A 30 14.90 3.66 18.30
C PHE A 30 13.76 4.58 18.72
N THR A 31 13.90 5.86 18.40
CA THR A 31 12.93 6.91 18.77
C THR A 31 12.40 7.58 17.49
N PRO A 32 11.14 7.36 17.09
CA PRO A 32 10.61 7.88 15.82
C PRO A 32 10.76 9.40 15.63
N GLU A 33 10.82 10.17 16.71
CA GLU A 33 10.96 11.62 16.72
C GLU A 33 12.41 12.09 16.47
N ALA A 34 13.40 11.22 16.73
CA ALA A 34 14.80 11.57 16.55
C ALA A 34 15.19 11.58 15.06
N LYS A 35 16.18 12.42 14.72
CA LYS A 35 16.72 12.50 13.36
C LYS A 35 17.21 11.13 12.88
N LEU A 36 17.08 10.87 11.58
CA LEU A 36 17.66 9.68 10.96
C LEU A 36 19.10 9.99 10.56
N ASP A 37 20.03 9.14 10.98
CA ASP A 37 21.44 9.18 10.59
C ASP A 37 21.73 7.89 9.83
N VAL A 38 21.69 7.95 8.50
CA VAL A 38 21.73 6.76 7.65
C VAL A 38 23.11 6.58 7.04
N VAL A 39 23.65 5.38 7.23
CA VAL A 39 24.92 4.95 6.64
C VAL A 39 24.66 3.75 5.75
N PHE A 40 24.92 3.90 4.45
CA PHE A 40 24.95 2.75 3.54
C PHE A 40 26.25 2.00 3.75
N VAL A 41 26.16 0.67 3.91
CA VAL A 41 27.31 -0.21 4.06
C VAL A 41 27.39 -1.15 2.85
N ASP A 42 28.61 -1.33 2.35
CA ASP A 42 28.91 -2.31 1.30
C ASP A 42 28.96 -3.74 1.86
N GLU A 43 29.29 -4.71 1.00
CA GLU A 43 29.39 -6.12 1.38
C GLU A 43 30.55 -6.40 2.35
N ASP A 44 31.55 -5.52 2.37
CA ASP A 44 32.72 -5.57 3.25
C ASP A 44 32.52 -4.78 4.55
N LEU A 45 31.30 -4.29 4.80
CA LEU A 45 30.90 -3.46 5.96
C LEU A 45 31.59 -2.09 6.03
N ASN A 46 32.19 -1.63 4.93
CA ASN A 46 32.70 -0.27 4.85
C ASN A 46 31.53 0.69 4.62
N GLY A 47 31.53 1.79 5.36
CA GLY A 47 30.55 2.85 5.16
C GLY A 47 30.82 3.56 3.84
N GLU A 48 29.83 3.61 2.96
CA GLU A 48 29.87 4.48 1.80
C GLU A 48 29.81 5.93 2.29
N GLY A 49 30.93 6.64 2.14
CA GLY A 49 31.11 7.99 2.68
C GLY A 49 30.07 8.96 2.14
N ALA A 50 29.13 9.37 3.00
CA ALA A 50 28.21 10.45 2.71
C ALA A 50 28.88 11.80 3.02
N VAL A 51 29.06 12.65 2.00
CA VAL A 51 29.53 14.03 2.15
C VAL A 51 28.41 14.97 2.63
N ASP A 52 27.15 14.54 2.52
CA ASP A 52 25.93 15.26 2.89
C ASP A 52 25.04 14.37 3.78
N GLU A 53 24.60 14.85 4.94
CA GLU A 53 23.71 14.11 5.86
C GLU A 53 22.28 13.91 5.27
N GLY A 54 21.85 14.78 4.35
CA GLY A 54 20.50 14.76 3.78
C GLY A 54 20.31 13.77 2.62
N GLY A 55 21.32 13.61 1.77
CA GLY A 55 21.30 12.72 0.60
C GLY A 55 20.97 11.26 0.93
N PRO A 56 21.76 10.59 1.80
CA PRO A 56 21.57 9.19 2.18
C PRO A 56 20.21 8.94 2.83
N THR A 57 19.75 9.85 3.69
CA THR A 57 18.44 9.73 4.34
C THR A 57 17.30 9.74 3.32
N ARG A 58 17.33 10.66 2.34
CA ARG A 58 16.32 10.71 1.27
C ARG A 58 16.37 9.48 0.36
N GLU A 59 17.55 8.96 0.07
CA GLU A 59 17.71 7.71 -0.69
C GLU A 59 17.14 6.51 0.08
N PHE A 60 17.50 6.39 1.35
CA PHE A 60 17.04 5.33 2.23
C PHE A 60 15.52 5.27 2.34
N LEU A 61 14.84 6.39 2.57
CA LEU A 61 13.38 6.39 2.73
C LEU A 61 12.66 5.95 1.43
N ARG A 62 13.19 6.35 0.26
CA ARG A 62 12.66 5.90 -1.04
C ARG A 62 12.88 4.39 -1.26
N LEU A 63 14.09 3.90 -1.00
CA LEU A 63 14.41 2.48 -1.15
C LEU A 63 13.65 1.62 -0.13
N LEU A 64 13.47 2.12 1.10
CA LEU A 64 12.69 1.44 2.14
C LEU A 64 11.23 1.34 1.74
N MET A 65 10.62 2.43 1.23
CA MET A 65 9.24 2.37 0.76
C MET A 65 9.06 1.36 -0.39
N LYS A 66 10.00 1.32 -1.33
CA LYS A 66 10.01 0.30 -2.40
C LYS A 66 10.10 -1.12 -1.83
N ALA A 67 10.97 -1.34 -0.85
CA ALA A 67 11.09 -2.67 -0.23
C ALA A 67 9.87 -3.05 0.64
N ILE A 68 9.16 -2.06 1.18
CA ILE A 68 7.88 -2.25 1.89
C ILE A 68 6.78 -2.66 0.91
N HIS A 69 6.70 -2.05 -0.28
CA HIS A 69 5.74 -2.42 -1.33
C HIS A 69 5.82 -3.91 -1.69
N ASP A 70 7.03 -4.48 -1.71
CA ASP A 70 7.28 -5.88 -2.09
C ASP A 70 7.32 -6.86 -0.90
N CYS A 71 7.09 -6.39 0.34
CA CYS A 71 7.20 -7.27 1.51
C CYS A 71 5.97 -8.17 1.70
N CYS A 72 6.15 -9.27 2.43
CA CYS A 72 5.12 -10.29 2.64
C CYS A 72 3.89 -9.85 3.46
N VAL A 73 3.86 -8.59 3.94
CA VAL A 73 2.69 -8.01 4.61
C VAL A 73 1.60 -7.63 3.62
N PHE A 74 1.93 -7.51 2.33
CA PHE A 74 0.99 -7.08 1.29
C PHE A 74 0.79 -8.16 0.21
N GLU A 75 -0.42 -8.20 -0.34
CA GLU A 75 -0.82 -9.03 -1.48
C GLU A 75 -1.75 -8.24 -2.42
N GLY A 76 -2.18 -8.87 -3.51
CA GLY A 76 -3.03 -8.26 -4.53
C GLY A 76 -2.24 -7.47 -5.57
N HIS A 77 -2.96 -6.70 -6.39
CA HIS A 77 -2.41 -5.92 -7.50
C HIS A 77 -1.38 -4.89 -7.01
N GLU A 78 -0.30 -4.67 -7.75
CA GLU A 78 0.80 -3.78 -7.36
C GLU A 78 0.35 -2.35 -7.03
N LYS A 79 -0.66 -1.84 -7.74
CA LYS A 79 -1.20 -0.48 -7.52
C LYS A 79 -2.35 -0.43 -6.50
N ALA A 80 -2.81 -1.57 -6.00
CA ALA A 80 -3.94 -1.69 -5.09
C ALA A 80 -3.73 -2.84 -4.11
N ARG A 81 -2.63 -2.78 -3.36
CA ARG A 81 -2.26 -3.80 -2.37
C ARG A 81 -3.20 -3.76 -1.18
N GLN A 82 -3.51 -4.94 -0.68
CA GLN A 82 -4.18 -5.16 0.60
C GLN A 82 -3.24 -5.90 1.56
N LEU A 83 -3.61 -5.97 2.84
CA LEU A 83 -2.84 -6.79 3.78
C LEU A 83 -2.97 -8.27 3.41
N ALA A 84 -1.85 -8.98 3.40
CA ALA A 84 -1.78 -10.42 3.29
C ALA A 84 -1.88 -11.07 4.67
N LEU A 85 -2.57 -12.21 4.78
CA LEU A 85 -2.64 -12.95 6.04
C LEU A 85 -1.37 -13.77 6.27
N SER A 86 -0.61 -13.45 7.31
CA SER A 86 0.55 -14.24 7.73
C SER A 86 0.59 -14.35 9.26
N THR A 87 0.42 -15.58 9.75
CA THR A 87 0.49 -15.89 11.19
C THR A 87 1.90 -15.68 11.73
N GLU A 88 2.93 -15.93 10.92
CA GLU A 88 4.32 -15.63 11.27
C GLU A 88 4.56 -14.12 11.40
N ALA A 89 4.07 -13.32 10.44
CA ALA A 89 4.17 -11.87 10.49
C ALA A 89 3.44 -11.30 11.71
N LEU A 90 2.25 -11.83 12.03
CA LEU A 90 1.50 -11.49 13.23
C LEU A 90 2.31 -11.72 14.51
N GLY A 91 2.88 -12.93 14.65
CA GLY A 91 3.67 -13.32 15.82
C GLY A 91 4.93 -12.46 16.01
N LYS A 92 5.54 -12.02 14.91
CA LYS A 92 6.74 -11.15 14.92
C LYS A 92 6.43 -9.65 15.03
N LYS A 93 5.15 -9.28 15.16
CA LYS A 93 4.66 -7.90 15.10
C LYS A 93 5.03 -7.14 13.82
N LEU A 94 5.13 -7.84 12.69
CA LEU A 94 5.64 -7.28 11.46
C LEU A 94 4.72 -6.18 10.89
N TYR A 95 3.39 -6.34 10.97
CA TYR A 95 2.44 -5.32 10.50
C TYR A 95 2.66 -3.99 11.23
N TYR A 96 2.89 -4.04 12.54
CA TYR A 96 3.18 -2.86 13.35
C TYR A 96 4.48 -2.17 12.89
N PHE A 97 5.55 -2.94 12.71
CA PHE A 97 6.83 -2.38 12.28
C PHE A 97 6.77 -1.84 10.85
N VAL A 98 6.04 -2.49 9.94
CA VAL A 98 5.85 -1.99 8.58
C VAL A 98 5.09 -0.65 8.61
N ALA A 99 3.96 -0.57 9.30
CA ALA A 99 3.24 0.70 9.43
C ALA A 99 4.06 1.80 10.14
N LYS A 100 4.87 1.43 11.14
CA LYS A 100 5.82 2.34 11.80
C LYS A 100 6.89 2.85 10.82
N MET A 101 7.42 1.99 9.95
CA MET A 101 8.38 2.37 8.90
C MET A 101 7.73 3.29 7.85
N ILE A 102 6.53 2.96 7.37
CA ILE A 102 5.75 3.83 6.47
C ILE A 102 5.55 5.21 7.10
N THR A 103 5.17 5.25 8.37
CA THR A 103 4.97 6.50 9.10
C THR A 103 6.24 7.35 9.14
N VAL A 104 7.40 6.74 9.40
CA VAL A 104 8.68 7.46 9.38
C VAL A 104 9.02 7.96 7.97
N CYS A 105 8.78 7.16 6.92
CA CYS A 105 8.96 7.60 5.53
C CYS A 105 8.09 8.82 5.17
N VAL A 106 6.82 8.80 5.59
CA VAL A 106 5.88 9.90 5.35
C VAL A 106 6.30 11.15 6.12
N VAL A 107 6.51 11.04 7.43
CA VAL A 107 6.72 12.21 8.30
C VAL A 107 8.10 12.83 8.13
N HIS A 108 9.16 12.02 8.00
CA HIS A 108 10.53 12.54 7.85
C HIS A 108 10.91 12.82 6.40
N GLY A 109 10.37 12.05 5.45
CA GLY A 109 10.80 12.09 4.05
C GLY A 109 9.77 12.60 3.06
N GLY A 110 8.50 12.75 3.47
CA GLY A 110 7.41 13.00 2.53
C GLY A 110 7.20 11.86 1.53
N VAL A 111 7.70 10.65 1.82
CA VAL A 111 7.62 9.49 0.92
C VAL A 111 6.41 8.65 1.34
N GLY A 112 5.35 8.71 0.54
CA GLY A 112 4.11 7.92 0.73
C GLY A 112 4.17 6.53 0.09
N PRO A 113 3.26 5.62 0.46
CA PRO A 113 3.18 4.32 -0.19
C PRO A 113 2.68 4.39 -1.63
N HIS A 114 1.63 5.16 -1.95
CA HIS A 114 1.05 5.22 -3.31
C HIS A 114 0.67 3.85 -3.91
N PHE A 115 0.23 2.90 -3.08
CA PHE A 115 -0.11 1.55 -3.54
C PHE A 115 -1.21 0.86 -2.73
N PHE A 116 -1.75 1.48 -1.68
CA PHE A 116 -2.84 0.85 -0.92
C PHE A 116 -4.11 0.75 -1.75
N SER A 117 -4.85 -0.35 -1.59
CA SER A 117 -6.20 -0.44 -2.10
C SER A 117 -7.11 0.58 -1.41
N GLU A 118 -8.14 1.02 -2.13
CA GLU A 118 -9.16 1.94 -1.61
C GLU A 118 -9.76 1.43 -0.29
N ARG A 119 -10.03 0.12 -0.22
CA ARG A 119 -10.55 -0.53 1.00
C ARG A 119 -9.58 -0.42 2.17
N LEU A 120 -8.30 -0.73 1.98
CA LEU A 120 -7.31 -0.67 3.05
C LEU A 120 -7.15 0.77 3.57
N PHE A 121 -7.12 1.74 2.65
CA PHE A 121 -7.08 3.16 3.00
C PHE A 121 -8.30 3.58 3.84
N GLN A 122 -9.50 3.21 3.42
CA GLN A 122 -10.74 3.47 4.16
C GLN A 122 -10.70 2.85 5.56
N GLN A 123 -10.26 1.60 5.68
CA GLN A 123 -10.13 0.90 6.96
C GLN A 123 -9.18 1.62 7.93
N ILE A 124 -8.00 2.05 7.46
CA ILE A 124 -7.02 2.81 8.26
C ILE A 124 -7.64 4.14 8.73
N CYS A 125 -8.36 4.83 7.84
CA CYS A 125 -9.01 6.10 8.14
C CYS A 125 -10.29 5.97 8.97
N GLY A 126 -10.72 4.74 9.31
CA GLY A 126 -11.97 4.50 10.02
C GLY A 126 -13.22 4.89 9.22
N LEU A 127 -13.12 4.89 7.89
CA LEU A 127 -14.21 5.19 6.97
C LEU A 127 -15.04 3.94 6.67
N PRO A 128 -16.33 4.09 6.30
CA PRO A 128 -17.14 2.98 5.84
C PRO A 128 -16.53 2.34 4.59
N THR A 129 -16.42 1.01 4.59
CA THR A 129 -16.01 0.22 3.42
C THR A 129 -17.22 -0.34 2.68
N ALA A 130 -17.10 -0.57 1.38
CA ALA A 130 -18.11 -1.29 0.60
C ALA A 130 -18.44 -2.67 1.22
N THR A 131 -19.70 -3.07 1.06
CA THR A 131 -20.18 -4.40 1.45
C THR A 131 -19.43 -5.46 0.65
N VAL A 132 -18.99 -6.51 1.35
CA VAL A 132 -18.24 -7.60 0.71
C VAL A 132 -19.19 -8.57 0.01
N THR A 133 -18.73 -9.13 -1.10
CA THR A 133 -19.45 -10.09 -1.91
C THR A 133 -18.58 -11.28 -2.30
N VAL A 134 -19.17 -12.33 -2.89
CA VAL A 134 -18.43 -13.53 -3.31
C VAL A 134 -17.38 -13.22 -4.37
N GLU A 135 -17.54 -12.12 -5.11
CA GLU A 135 -16.59 -11.60 -6.10
C GLU A 135 -15.26 -11.16 -5.48
N ASP A 136 -15.25 -10.76 -4.20
CA ASP A 136 -14.04 -10.32 -3.49
C ASP A 136 -13.13 -11.49 -3.07
N LEU A 137 -13.59 -12.73 -3.26
CA LEU A 137 -12.85 -13.93 -2.91
C LEU A 137 -11.83 -14.29 -3.99
N HIS A 138 -10.57 -14.41 -3.55
CA HIS A 138 -9.46 -14.83 -4.41
C HIS A 138 -9.40 -16.36 -4.57
N ASP A 139 -9.94 -17.12 -3.61
CA ASP A 139 -10.02 -18.58 -3.70
C ASP A 139 -11.19 -18.98 -4.59
N HIS A 140 -10.88 -19.36 -5.83
CA HIS A 140 -11.88 -19.77 -6.83
C HIS A 140 -12.74 -20.95 -6.38
N LYS A 141 -12.17 -21.92 -5.66
CA LYS A 141 -12.90 -23.10 -5.21
C LYS A 141 -13.90 -22.71 -4.13
N LEU A 142 -13.46 -21.95 -3.13
CA LEU A 142 -14.35 -21.45 -2.10
C LEU A 142 -15.44 -20.55 -2.69
N ARG A 143 -15.08 -19.68 -3.64
CA ARG A 143 -16.03 -18.83 -4.34
C ARG A 143 -17.11 -19.66 -5.03
N GLU A 144 -16.73 -20.70 -5.78
CA GLU A 144 -17.68 -21.61 -6.44
C GLU A 144 -18.59 -22.31 -5.43
N GLN A 145 -18.04 -22.82 -4.33
CA GLN A 145 -18.81 -23.47 -3.27
C GLN A 145 -19.85 -22.52 -2.64
N LEU A 146 -19.46 -21.28 -2.33
CA LEU A 146 -20.37 -20.28 -1.77
C LEU A 146 -21.42 -19.80 -2.79
N MET A 147 -21.05 -19.67 -4.08
CA MET A 147 -22.00 -19.37 -5.14
C MET A 147 -23.05 -20.48 -5.27
N ARG A 148 -22.67 -21.76 -5.19
CA ARG A 148 -23.64 -22.87 -5.20
C ARG A 148 -24.65 -22.80 -4.05
N ILE A 149 -24.23 -22.37 -2.86
CA ILE A 149 -25.15 -22.13 -1.75
C ILE A 149 -26.06 -20.93 -2.06
N GLN A 150 -25.50 -19.86 -2.64
CA GLN A 150 -26.21 -18.63 -2.97
C GLN A 150 -27.22 -18.82 -4.12
N GLU A 151 -26.97 -19.70 -5.07
CA GLU A 151 -27.80 -19.93 -6.25
C GLU A 151 -28.86 -21.02 -6.05
N ALA A 152 -28.84 -21.72 -4.91
CA ALA A 152 -29.83 -22.76 -4.61
C ALA A 152 -31.26 -22.22 -4.62
N GLU A 153 -32.16 -22.95 -5.30
CA GLU A 153 -33.58 -22.57 -5.46
C GLU A 153 -34.46 -23.20 -4.37
N THR A 154 -33.97 -24.27 -3.72
CA THR A 154 -34.67 -24.94 -2.63
C THR A 154 -33.83 -25.08 -1.37
N THR A 155 -34.48 -25.17 -0.21
CA THR A 155 -33.78 -25.39 1.07
C THR A 155 -33.03 -26.74 1.11
N LYS A 156 -33.49 -27.75 0.35
CA LYS A 156 -32.79 -29.03 0.24
C LYS A 156 -31.48 -28.89 -0.53
N GLU A 157 -31.50 -28.19 -1.67
CA GLU A 157 -30.30 -27.90 -2.46
C GLU A 157 -29.31 -27.05 -1.66
N ALA A 158 -29.80 -26.01 -0.97
CA ALA A 158 -28.96 -25.15 -0.14
C ALA A 158 -28.27 -25.95 0.98
N ASN A 159 -29.02 -26.78 1.72
CA ASN A 159 -28.43 -27.62 2.77
C ASN A 159 -27.47 -28.68 2.23
N PHE A 160 -27.72 -29.23 1.04
CA PHE A 160 -26.76 -30.14 0.39
C PHE A 160 -25.44 -29.43 0.05
N ALA A 161 -25.50 -28.23 -0.54
CA ALA A 161 -24.30 -27.44 -0.85
C ALA A 161 -23.55 -26.98 0.42
N ILE A 162 -24.29 -26.69 1.50
CA ILE A 162 -23.71 -26.39 2.83
C ILE A 162 -22.96 -27.61 3.37
N GLU A 163 -23.53 -28.81 3.28
CA GLU A 163 -22.90 -30.06 3.72
C GLU A 163 -21.60 -30.34 2.94
N GLU A 164 -21.60 -30.12 1.61
CA GLU A 164 -20.39 -30.24 0.77
C GLU A 164 -19.29 -29.23 1.13
N THR A 165 -19.64 -28.14 1.82
CA THR A 165 -18.71 -27.08 2.24
C THR A 165 -18.52 -27.05 3.76
N ALA A 166 -19.02 -28.07 4.47
CA ALA A 166 -19.17 -28.05 5.93
C ALA A 166 -17.85 -27.83 6.68
N ASP A 167 -16.77 -28.51 6.27
CA ASP A 167 -15.45 -28.40 6.91
C ASP A 167 -14.96 -26.94 6.92
N ILE A 168 -15.12 -26.24 5.80
CA ILE A 168 -14.66 -24.88 5.63
C ILE A 168 -15.57 -23.92 6.42
N LEU A 169 -16.89 -24.06 6.29
CA LEU A 169 -17.85 -23.24 7.02
C LEU A 169 -17.73 -23.42 8.54
N ASN A 170 -17.35 -24.62 9.00
CA ASN A 170 -17.10 -24.91 10.40
C ASN A 170 -15.88 -24.16 10.92
N VAL A 171 -14.77 -24.13 10.16
CA VAL A 171 -13.57 -23.34 10.50
C VAL A 171 -13.87 -21.84 10.56
N MET A 172 -14.76 -21.36 9.70
CA MET A 172 -15.23 -19.97 9.71
C MET A 172 -16.22 -19.66 10.85
N GLY A 173 -16.76 -20.69 11.52
CA GLY A 173 -17.78 -20.55 12.56
C GLY A 173 -19.17 -20.17 12.03
N CYS A 174 -19.45 -20.38 10.75
CA CYS A 174 -20.72 -20.01 10.11
C CYS A 174 -21.58 -21.21 9.69
N LEU A 175 -21.09 -22.45 9.87
CA LEU A 175 -21.80 -23.68 9.54
C LEU A 175 -23.15 -23.75 10.28
N ARG A 176 -24.22 -23.85 9.50
CA ARG A 176 -25.59 -24.06 9.96
C ARG A 176 -26.46 -24.54 8.82
N HIS A 177 -27.52 -25.28 9.15
CA HIS A 177 -28.58 -25.57 8.19
C HIS A 177 -29.52 -24.37 8.04
N VAL A 178 -30.14 -24.25 6.86
CA VAL A 178 -31.15 -23.24 6.55
C VAL A 178 -32.54 -23.87 6.53
N SER A 179 -33.49 -23.23 7.23
CA SER A 179 -34.91 -23.62 7.26
C SER A 179 -35.75 -22.79 6.30
N LYS A 180 -35.31 -21.56 6.00
CA LYS A 180 -35.91 -20.67 5.00
C LYS A 180 -34.86 -20.33 3.95
N LEU A 181 -35.28 -20.18 2.69
CA LEU A 181 -34.36 -19.94 1.59
C LEU A 181 -33.58 -18.63 1.75
N GLU A 182 -34.20 -17.61 2.34
CA GLU A 182 -33.61 -16.30 2.66
C GLU A 182 -32.38 -16.38 3.58
N GLU A 183 -32.26 -17.45 4.39
CA GLU A 183 -31.16 -17.62 5.34
C GLU A 183 -29.82 -17.96 4.66
N LYS A 184 -29.86 -18.44 3.39
CA LYS A 184 -28.66 -18.78 2.62
C LYS A 184 -27.79 -17.55 2.35
N ASP A 185 -28.41 -16.42 2.07
CA ASP A 185 -27.69 -15.18 1.74
C ASP A 185 -26.96 -14.63 2.97
N SER A 186 -27.58 -14.75 4.15
CA SER A 186 -26.93 -14.41 5.42
C SER A 186 -25.75 -15.35 5.73
N LEU A 187 -25.84 -16.64 5.38
CA LEU A 187 -24.74 -17.60 5.58
C LEU A 187 -23.56 -17.26 4.69
N VAL A 188 -23.81 -17.08 3.39
CA VAL A 188 -22.79 -16.70 2.41
C VAL A 188 -22.15 -15.37 2.81
N HIS A 189 -22.94 -14.36 3.17
CA HIS A 189 -22.42 -13.08 3.61
C HIS A 189 -21.52 -13.23 4.86
N SER A 190 -21.92 -14.05 5.84
CA SER A 190 -21.10 -14.31 7.04
C SER A 190 -19.75 -14.96 6.69
N ALA A 191 -19.74 -15.90 5.73
CA ALA A 191 -18.53 -16.57 5.27
C ALA A 191 -17.58 -15.59 4.54
N VAL A 192 -18.13 -14.78 3.63
CA VAL A 192 -17.35 -13.75 2.90
C VAL A 192 -16.80 -12.71 3.88
N GLU A 193 -17.61 -12.22 4.82
CA GLU A 193 -17.22 -11.24 5.82
C GLU A 193 -16.08 -11.77 6.72
N PHE A 194 -16.15 -13.05 7.11
CA PHE A 194 -15.07 -13.69 7.84
C PHE A 194 -13.76 -13.72 7.03
N ILE A 195 -13.82 -14.08 5.75
CA ILE A 195 -12.62 -14.20 4.91
C ILE A 195 -12.03 -12.85 4.54
N VAL A 196 -12.85 -11.87 4.20
CA VAL A 196 -12.34 -10.56 3.74
C VAL A 196 -11.93 -9.69 4.93
N ASN A 197 -12.74 -9.63 5.98
CA ASN A 197 -12.51 -8.71 7.11
C ASN A 197 -12.15 -9.45 8.40
N GLY A 198 -12.89 -10.49 8.76
CA GLY A 198 -12.79 -11.16 10.06
C GLY A 198 -11.40 -11.71 10.36
N ARG A 199 -10.86 -12.52 9.45
CA ARG A 199 -9.53 -13.17 9.60
C ARG A 199 -8.38 -12.16 9.61
N MET A 200 -8.58 -10.99 9.03
CA MET A 200 -7.56 -9.94 8.93
C MET A 200 -7.53 -8.99 10.14
N ARG A 201 -8.52 -9.07 11.04
CA ARG A 201 -8.70 -8.10 12.13
C ARG A 201 -7.44 -7.90 12.98
N ASN A 202 -6.80 -8.99 13.44
CA ASN A 202 -5.58 -8.88 14.25
C ASN A 202 -4.40 -8.23 13.49
N ALA A 203 -4.29 -8.52 12.18
CA ALA A 203 -3.23 -7.96 11.35
C ALA A 203 -3.48 -6.46 11.10
N HIS A 204 -4.73 -6.12 10.80
CA HIS A 204 -5.20 -4.76 10.65
C HIS A 204 -5.00 -3.93 11.93
N ASP A 205 -5.40 -4.44 13.09
CA ASP A 205 -5.26 -3.73 14.37
C ASP A 205 -3.79 -3.45 14.69
N GLN A 206 -2.92 -4.43 14.42
CA GLN A 206 -1.48 -4.26 14.58
C GLN A 206 -0.90 -3.23 13.59
N PHE A 207 -1.40 -3.21 12.36
CA PHE A 207 -1.03 -2.24 11.33
C PHE A 207 -1.45 -0.81 11.72
N VAL A 208 -2.70 -0.63 12.13
CA VAL A 208 -3.26 0.63 12.62
C VAL A 208 -2.52 1.13 13.86
N GLU A 209 -2.14 0.23 14.78
CA GLU A 209 -1.31 0.59 15.93
C GLU A 209 0.03 1.19 15.50
N GLY A 210 0.65 0.66 14.42
CA GLY A 210 1.89 1.21 13.89
C GLY A 210 1.74 2.65 13.38
N PHE A 211 0.61 2.99 12.75
CA PHE A 211 0.31 4.35 12.29
C PHE A 211 0.06 5.37 13.41
N LYS A 212 -0.16 4.93 14.65
CA LYS A 212 -0.21 5.86 15.80
C LYS A 212 1.14 6.54 16.05
N THR A 213 2.24 5.96 15.54
CA THR A 213 3.58 6.56 15.56
C THR A 213 3.51 8.00 15.03
N LEU A 214 4.18 8.94 15.71
CA LEU A 214 4.22 10.36 15.32
C LEU A 214 2.84 11.02 15.14
N GLY A 215 1.74 10.40 15.62
CA GLY A 215 0.38 10.90 15.48
C GLY A 215 -0.23 10.78 14.08
N LEU A 216 0.41 10.06 13.13
CA LEU A 216 -0.03 10.03 11.73
C LEU A 216 -1.46 9.51 11.58
N LEU A 217 -1.86 8.46 12.32
CA LEU A 217 -3.22 7.92 12.29
C LEU A 217 -4.28 9.00 12.57
N LYS A 218 -4.03 9.91 13.51
CA LYS A 218 -4.97 10.97 13.87
C LYS A 218 -5.17 11.94 12.70
N GLU A 219 -4.09 12.28 12.00
CA GLU A 219 -4.15 13.18 10.84
C GLU A 219 -4.78 12.51 9.61
N LEU A 220 -4.53 11.21 9.41
CA LEU A 220 -5.19 10.40 8.38
C LEU A 220 -6.71 10.39 8.58
N GLN A 221 -7.17 10.11 9.79
CA GLN A 221 -8.61 10.06 10.13
C GLN A 221 -9.27 11.43 10.06
N LYS A 222 -8.53 12.50 10.42
CA LYS A 222 -9.04 13.87 10.40
C LYS A 222 -9.14 14.44 8.98
N ASN A 223 -8.21 14.11 8.09
CA ASN A 223 -8.14 14.66 6.74
C ASN A 223 -7.93 13.58 5.65
N PRO A 224 -8.81 12.56 5.51
CA PRO A 224 -8.57 11.44 4.59
C PRO A 224 -8.33 11.90 3.15
N THR A 225 -9.10 12.87 2.67
CA THR A 225 -8.98 13.38 1.28
C THR A 225 -7.62 13.96 0.94
N VAL A 226 -6.90 14.53 1.92
CA VAL A 226 -5.56 15.09 1.71
C VAL A 226 -4.50 14.00 1.56
N PHE A 227 -4.72 12.86 2.22
CA PHE A 227 -3.78 11.76 2.28
C PHE A 227 -4.08 10.66 1.25
N HIS A 228 -5.19 10.74 0.54
CA HIS A 228 -5.60 9.74 -0.44
C HIS A 228 -4.53 9.54 -1.51
N ASP A 229 -4.16 10.58 -2.26
CA ASP A 229 -3.10 10.54 -3.29
C ASP A 229 -1.74 10.07 -2.77
N MET A 230 -1.48 10.24 -1.47
CA MET A 230 -0.22 9.83 -0.83
C MET A 230 -0.21 8.32 -0.50
N LEU A 231 -1.36 7.75 -0.13
CA LEU A 231 -1.44 6.36 0.32
C LEU A 231 -1.92 5.41 -0.79
N VAL A 232 -2.87 5.87 -1.60
CA VAL A 232 -3.50 5.13 -2.69
C VAL A 232 -2.81 5.51 -4.00
N CYS A 233 -2.68 4.55 -4.90
CA CYS A 233 -2.17 4.83 -6.24
C CYS A 233 -3.28 5.53 -7.05
N GLU A 234 -3.09 6.80 -7.40
CA GLU A 234 -3.86 7.42 -8.48
C GLU A 234 -3.08 7.29 -9.79
N GLU A 235 -3.58 6.50 -10.73
CA GLU A 235 -3.11 6.55 -12.12
C GLU A 235 -3.58 7.84 -12.77
N LYS A 236 -2.89 8.95 -12.49
CA LYS A 236 -3.02 10.14 -13.31
C LYS A 236 -2.20 9.94 -14.57
N ALA A 237 -2.89 9.69 -15.68
CA ALA A 237 -2.25 9.70 -16.99
C ALA A 237 -1.56 11.06 -17.17
N LEU A 238 -0.24 11.04 -17.39
CA LEU A 238 0.53 12.25 -17.61
C LEU A 238 0.07 12.87 -18.94
N THR A 239 -0.47 14.09 -18.90
CA THR A 239 -0.95 14.75 -20.11
C THR A 239 0.18 15.49 -20.81
N ALA A 240 0.03 15.79 -22.11
CA ALA A 240 0.96 16.65 -22.84
C ALA A 240 1.06 18.02 -22.16
N ARG A 241 -0.03 18.49 -21.56
CA ARG A 241 -0.08 19.74 -20.81
C ARG A 241 0.80 19.68 -19.56
N ASP A 242 0.72 18.60 -18.80
CA ASP A 242 1.52 18.41 -17.59
C ASP A 242 3.01 18.43 -17.94
N LEU A 243 3.41 17.64 -18.94
CA LEU A 243 4.81 17.58 -19.37
C LEU A 243 5.27 18.91 -19.98
N SER A 244 4.45 19.58 -20.80
CA SER A 244 4.80 20.87 -21.38
C SER A 244 4.99 21.95 -20.30
N GLY A 245 4.19 21.90 -19.23
CA GLY A 245 4.28 22.82 -18.09
C GLY A 245 5.55 22.67 -17.26
N LEU A 246 6.23 21.52 -17.31
CA LEU A 246 7.48 21.29 -16.58
C LEU A 246 8.70 21.98 -17.21
N PHE A 247 8.61 22.38 -18.48
CA PHE A 247 9.74 22.97 -19.21
C PHE A 247 9.53 24.46 -19.47
N THR A 248 10.59 25.23 -19.22
CA THR A 248 10.67 26.63 -19.67
C THR A 248 11.65 26.72 -20.83
N VAL A 249 11.19 27.24 -21.97
CA VAL A 249 12.03 27.36 -23.16
C VAL A 249 12.95 28.57 -23.02
N ALA A 250 14.26 28.33 -23.05
CA ALA A 250 15.28 29.37 -23.07
C ALA A 250 15.53 29.82 -24.52
N TYR A 251 14.75 30.80 -24.97
CA TYR A 251 14.82 31.25 -26.35
C TYR A 251 15.95 32.25 -26.65
N SER A 252 16.44 32.25 -27.90
CA SER A 252 17.33 33.27 -28.47
C SER A 252 16.71 34.67 -28.54
N ALA A 253 17.49 35.73 -28.77
CA ALA A 253 16.97 37.10 -28.86
C ALA A 253 15.80 37.25 -29.86
N GLN A 254 14.81 38.07 -29.49
CA GLN A 254 13.63 38.34 -30.32
C GLN A 254 14.03 38.97 -31.66
N GLY A 255 13.44 38.47 -32.75
CA GLY A 255 13.75 38.93 -34.12
C GLY A 255 14.96 38.24 -34.78
N SER A 256 15.67 37.35 -34.08
CA SER A 256 16.74 36.55 -34.69
C SER A 256 16.19 35.41 -35.56
N ASN A 257 16.95 34.97 -36.57
CA ASN A 257 16.62 33.78 -37.36
C ASN A 257 16.51 32.52 -36.48
N ARG A 258 17.29 32.45 -35.40
CA ARG A 258 17.24 31.36 -34.42
C ARG A 258 15.91 31.34 -33.68
N ARG A 259 15.38 32.50 -33.27
CA ARG A 259 14.08 32.60 -32.60
C ARG A 259 12.93 32.03 -33.45
N ALA A 260 12.94 32.26 -34.76
CA ALA A 260 11.92 31.71 -35.65
C ALA A 260 11.94 30.17 -35.69
N LEU A 261 13.14 29.58 -35.82
CA LEU A 261 13.33 28.13 -35.81
C LEU A 261 12.97 27.50 -34.45
N GLU A 262 13.34 28.14 -33.34
CA GLU A 262 13.01 27.69 -31.98
C GLU A 262 11.50 27.68 -31.74
N ASN A 263 10.78 28.72 -32.20
CA ASN A 263 9.32 28.75 -32.10
C ASN A 263 8.67 27.59 -32.85
N GLN A 264 9.14 27.30 -34.07
CA GLN A 264 8.66 26.17 -34.86
C GLN A 264 8.96 24.83 -34.18
N LEU A 265 10.15 24.67 -33.61
CA LEU A 265 10.54 23.47 -32.86
C LEU A 265 9.63 23.25 -31.63
N VAL A 266 9.33 24.31 -30.88
CA VAL A 266 8.43 24.23 -29.71
C VAL A 266 7.02 23.83 -30.13
N CYS A 267 6.51 24.35 -31.26
CA CYS A 267 5.22 23.91 -31.80
C CYS A 267 5.26 22.40 -32.11
N PHE A 268 6.25 21.93 -32.88
CA PHE A 268 6.36 20.51 -33.22
C PHE A 268 6.56 19.62 -32.01
N TRP A 269 7.31 20.06 -30.99
CA TRP A 269 7.46 19.31 -29.76
C TRP A 269 6.13 19.22 -29.00
N ARG A 270 5.36 20.31 -28.89
CA ARG A 270 4.03 20.29 -28.27
C ARG A 270 3.05 19.40 -29.04
N ASP A 271 3.06 19.48 -30.37
CA ASP A 271 2.25 18.61 -31.23
C ASP A 271 2.67 17.14 -31.05
N TRP A 272 3.96 16.86 -30.96
CA TRP A 272 4.47 15.52 -30.66
C TRP A 272 4.00 15.03 -29.30
N LEU A 273 4.02 15.87 -28.25
CA LEU A 273 3.49 15.52 -26.93
C LEU A 273 2.01 15.16 -26.98
N ILE A 274 1.19 15.95 -27.69
CA ILE A 274 -0.24 15.67 -27.89
C ILE A 274 -0.43 14.34 -28.64
N ASN A 275 0.40 14.07 -29.64
CA ASN A 275 0.30 12.83 -30.42
C ASN A 275 0.65 11.59 -29.60
N ILE A 276 1.60 11.65 -28.68
CA ILE A 276 1.97 10.50 -27.83
C ILE A 276 1.10 10.36 -26.58
N GLU A 277 0.33 11.40 -26.22
CA GLU A 277 -0.61 11.37 -25.11
C GLU A 277 -1.71 10.32 -25.39
N GLY A 278 -1.84 9.33 -24.51
CA GLY A 278 -2.83 8.26 -24.63
C GLY A 278 -2.46 7.09 -25.54
N LEU A 279 -1.28 7.08 -26.19
CA LEU A 279 -0.84 5.98 -27.06
C LEU A 279 -0.13 4.81 -26.34
N LEU A 280 -0.14 4.77 -25.00
CA LEU A 280 0.52 3.71 -24.23
C LEU A 280 -0.49 2.72 -23.64
N PHE A 281 -1.16 1.89 -24.46
CA PHE A 281 -1.68 0.56 -24.06
C PHE A 281 -2.12 -0.26 -25.30
N GLU A 282 -1.17 -0.67 -26.15
CA GLU A 282 -1.33 -1.87 -27.01
C GLU A 282 0.07 -2.48 -27.28
N PHE A 283 0.69 -3.12 -26.29
CA PHE A 283 1.77 -4.11 -26.50
C PHE A 283 1.77 -5.13 -25.36
#